data_AF-A0A1X0NFT7-F1
#
_entry.id   AF-A0A1X0NFT7-F1
#
_cell.length_a   1.000
_cell.length_b   1.000
_cell.length_c   1.000
_cell.angle_alpha   90.00
_cell.angle_beta   90.00
_cell.angle_gamma   90.00
#
_symmetry.space_group_name_H-M   'P 1'
#
loop_
_entity.id
_entity.type
_entity.pdbx_description
1 polymer ?
#
loop_
_entity_poly.entity_id
_entity_poly.type
_entity_poly.pdbx_seq_one_letter_code
_entity_poly.pdbx_strand_id
1 'polypeptide(L)'
;VSADRLVFATNLPHWADGKTESETVRKFHAAVKDEKKRTPLSLRAFTGIQLLETTVSRLPAVNADELDEYFYNNVVVTEDDMVYGSFADGSECVQHGMVDTTKCAVNYGATHISVWSMSRALDPTLPELFPPVNPSMEYVEPSNDGLTLLQLIGV
;
A
#
# COMPACT_ATOMS: atom_id res chain seq x y z
N VAL A 1 -27.44 7.47 -7.04
CA VAL A 1 -26.12 7.01 -7.52
C VAL A 1 -25.73 5.85 -6.62
N SER A 2 -25.47 4.65 -7.15
CA SER A 2 -25.12 3.49 -6.30
C SER A 2 -23.66 3.58 -5.86
N ALA A 3 -23.39 3.35 -4.56
CA ALA A 3 -22.05 3.29 -4.00
C ALA A 3 -21.21 2.13 -4.61
N ASP A 4 -21.86 1.15 -5.25
CA ASP A 4 -21.17 0.02 -5.90
C ASP A 4 -20.34 0.44 -7.12
N ARG A 5 -20.71 1.55 -7.77
CA ARG A 5 -20.07 2.00 -9.01
C ARG A 5 -18.89 2.94 -8.77
N LEU A 6 -18.77 3.49 -7.55
CA LEU A 6 -17.60 4.25 -7.15
C LEU A 6 -16.57 3.27 -6.60
N VAL A 7 -15.43 3.17 -7.27
CA VAL A 7 -14.36 2.23 -6.92
C VAL A 7 -13.05 2.97 -6.71
N PHE A 8 -12.20 2.44 -5.84
CA PHE A 8 -10.88 2.99 -5.55
C PHE A 8 -9.91 1.88 -5.18
N ALA A 9 -8.63 2.13 -5.42
CA ALA A 9 -7.55 1.25 -4.99
C ALA A 9 -7.08 1.63 -3.58
N THR A 10 -6.77 0.64 -2.77
CA THR A 10 -6.18 0.85 -1.44
C THR A 10 -5.30 -0.33 -1.04
N ASN A 11 -4.25 -0.04 -0.28
CA ASN A 11 -3.43 -1.04 0.40
C ASN A 11 -3.78 -1.17 1.90
N LEU A 12 -4.76 -0.40 2.38
CA LEU A 12 -5.14 -0.45 3.79
C LEU A 12 -6.11 -1.62 4.04
N PRO A 13 -5.96 -2.33 5.17
CA PRO A 13 -7.01 -3.21 5.66
C PRO A 13 -8.24 -2.40 6.05
N HIS A 14 -9.39 -3.07 6.18
CA HIS A 14 -10.65 -2.38 6.44
C HIS A 14 -10.70 -1.79 7.86
N TRP A 15 -10.68 -0.45 7.96
CA TRP A 15 -10.52 0.28 9.23
C TRP A 15 -11.62 0.04 10.25
N ALA A 16 -12.83 -0.34 9.81
CA ALA A 16 -13.99 -0.57 10.68
C ALA A 16 -14.38 -2.05 10.80
N ASP A 17 -13.55 -2.98 10.31
CA ASP A 17 -13.87 -4.42 10.43
C ASP A 17 -13.67 -4.92 11.86
N GLY A 18 -14.77 -5.20 12.56
CA GLY A 18 -14.75 -5.72 13.94
C GLY A 18 -14.38 -7.22 14.03
N LYS A 19 -14.34 -7.94 12.91
CA LYS A 19 -13.94 -9.36 12.84
C LYS A 19 -12.65 -9.52 12.04
N THR A 20 -11.81 -8.49 12.07
CA THR A 20 -10.59 -8.45 11.28
C THR A 20 -9.54 -9.45 11.77
N GLU A 21 -8.87 -10.09 10.82
CA GLU A 21 -7.65 -10.87 11.07
C GLU A 21 -6.38 -9.99 11.00
N SER A 22 -6.52 -8.71 10.61
CA SER A 22 -5.42 -7.76 10.54
C SER A 22 -4.93 -7.38 11.93
N GLU A 23 -3.66 -7.62 12.23
CA GLU A 23 -3.04 -7.22 13.49
C GLU A 23 -2.96 -5.69 13.60
N THR A 24 -2.67 -5.01 12.49
CA THR A 24 -2.68 -3.56 12.36
C THR A 24 -4.04 -2.99 12.77
N VAL A 25 -5.15 -3.54 12.25
CA VAL A 25 -6.49 -3.06 12.61
C VAL A 25 -6.83 -3.36 14.06
N ARG A 26 -6.40 -4.52 14.60
CA ARG A 26 -6.58 -4.85 16.02
C ARG A 26 -5.86 -3.85 16.93
N LYS A 27 -4.61 -3.50 16.63
CA LYS A 27 -3.86 -2.46 17.38
C LYS A 27 -4.49 -1.07 17.19
N PHE A 28 -4.94 -0.74 15.99
CA PHE A 28 -5.64 0.51 15.72
C PHE A 28 -6.94 0.63 16.53
N HIS A 29 -7.76 -0.42 16.60
CA HIS A 29 -8.97 -0.46 17.42
C HIS A 29 -8.64 -0.43 18.92
N ALA A 30 -7.49 -0.98 19.31
CA ALA A 30 -7.01 -0.90 20.66
C ALA A 30 -6.63 0.54 21.06
N ALA A 31 -6.00 1.30 20.16
CA ALA A 31 -5.61 2.69 20.38
C ALA A 31 -6.78 3.69 20.22
N VAL A 32 -7.63 3.49 19.21
CA VAL A 32 -8.76 4.37 18.87
C VAL A 32 -10.07 3.72 19.31
N LYS A 33 -10.42 3.93 20.58
CA LYS A 33 -11.62 3.34 21.20
C LYS A 33 -12.93 3.88 20.63
N ASP A 34 -12.96 5.16 20.27
CA ASP A 34 -14.15 5.80 19.67
C ASP A 34 -14.31 5.35 18.22
N GLU A 35 -15.32 4.53 17.96
CA GLU A 35 -15.62 4.00 16.62
C GLU A 35 -15.85 5.09 15.58
N LYS A 36 -16.38 6.26 15.97
CA LYS A 36 -16.60 7.38 15.05
C LYS A 36 -15.29 7.99 14.54
N LYS A 37 -14.19 7.75 15.25
CA LYS A 37 -12.84 8.16 14.86
C LYS A 37 -12.11 7.09 14.06
N ARG A 38 -12.68 5.89 13.90
CA ARG A 38 -12.12 4.84 13.05
C ARG A 38 -12.49 5.11 11.60
N THR A 39 -11.64 5.88 10.93
CA THR A 39 -11.78 6.32 9.55
C THR A 39 -10.60 5.81 8.72
N PRO A 40 -10.69 5.81 7.37
CA PRO A 40 -9.54 5.49 6.53
C PRO A 40 -8.35 6.40 6.82
N LEU A 41 -8.62 7.70 7.04
CA LEU A 41 -7.59 8.70 7.28
C LEU A 41 -6.88 8.49 8.62
N SER A 42 -7.62 8.18 9.68
CA SER A 42 -7.04 7.88 10.99
C SER A 42 -6.25 6.57 10.98
N LEU A 43 -6.70 5.55 10.24
CA LEU A 43 -5.93 4.32 10.10
C LEU A 43 -4.62 4.60 9.36
N ARG A 44 -4.67 5.35 8.25
CA ARG A 44 -3.47 5.77 7.51
C ARG A 44 -2.49 6.55 8.40
N ALA A 45 -2.98 7.44 9.26
CA ALA A 45 -2.13 8.18 10.19
C ALA A 45 -1.52 7.24 11.24
N PHE A 46 -2.30 6.31 11.78
CA PHE A 46 -1.84 5.31 12.75
C PHE A 46 -0.74 4.42 12.17
N THR A 47 -0.94 3.86 10.98
CA THR A 47 0.06 3.01 10.32
C THR A 47 1.31 3.79 9.95
N GLY A 48 1.17 5.05 9.53
CA GLY A 48 2.32 5.93 9.27
C GLY A 48 3.16 6.19 10.52
N ILE A 49 2.52 6.35 11.69
CA ILE A 49 3.23 6.53 12.96
C ILE A 49 3.92 5.22 13.38
N GLN A 50 3.26 4.07 13.29
CA GLN A 50 3.92 2.78 13.60
C GLN A 50 5.14 2.52 12.71
N LEU A 51 5.01 2.81 11.40
CA LEU A 51 6.14 2.70 10.47
C LEU A 51 7.29 3.61 10.90
N LEU A 52 7.01 4.87 11.25
CA LEU A 52 8.02 5.79 11.73
C LEU A 52 8.67 5.31 13.02
N GLU A 53 7.91 4.86 14.01
CA GLU A 53 8.43 4.32 15.27
C GLU A 53 9.37 3.13 15.03
N THR A 54 8.95 2.19 14.18
CA THR A 54 9.77 1.03 13.81
C THR A 54 11.03 1.44 13.06
N THR A 55 10.94 2.38 12.12
CA THR A 55 12.10 2.89 11.39
C THR A 55 13.08 3.60 12.31
N VAL A 56 12.64 4.60 13.09
CA VAL A 56 13.54 5.41 13.93
C VAL A 56 14.22 4.58 15.01
N SER A 57 13.60 3.50 15.48
CA SER A 57 14.21 2.57 16.44
C SER A 57 15.44 1.83 15.89
N ARG A 58 15.60 1.80 14.55
CA ARG A 58 16.69 1.12 13.84
C ARG A 58 17.78 2.09 13.36
N LEU A 59 17.52 3.40 13.41
CA LEU A 59 18.47 4.40 12.93
C LEU A 59 19.57 4.66 13.97
N PRO A 60 20.82 4.88 13.53
CA PRO A 60 21.91 5.26 14.43
C PRO A 60 21.70 6.67 15.02
N ALA A 61 21.02 7.55 14.29
CA ALA A 61 20.57 8.86 14.75
C ALA A 61 19.27 9.26 14.04
N VAL A 62 18.38 9.96 14.75
CA VAL A 62 17.12 10.44 14.17
C VAL A 62 17.38 11.76 13.43
N ASN A 63 17.70 11.67 12.15
CA ASN A 63 17.88 12.81 11.26
C ASN A 63 17.33 12.50 9.86
N ALA A 64 17.25 13.52 9.00
CA ALA A 64 16.67 13.39 7.67
C ALA A 64 17.47 12.46 6.75
N ASP A 65 18.81 12.54 6.81
CA ASP A 65 19.69 11.76 5.94
C ASP A 65 19.58 10.26 6.23
N GLU A 66 19.56 9.88 7.51
CA GLU A 66 19.41 8.48 7.95
C GLU A 66 18.01 7.92 7.60
N LEU A 67 16.97 8.75 7.66
CA LEU A 67 15.62 8.36 7.24
C LEU A 67 15.53 8.15 5.73
N ASP A 68 16.12 9.06 4.96
CA ASP A 68 16.19 8.97 3.50
C ASP A 68 16.95 7.71 3.08
N GLU A 69 18.15 7.54 3.63
CA GLU A 69 18.98 6.36 3.38
C GLU A 69 18.24 5.07 3.76
N TYR A 70 17.51 5.07 4.88
CA TYR A 70 16.74 3.91 5.28
C TYR A 70 15.65 3.54 4.26
N PHE A 71 14.81 4.48 3.83
CA PHE A 71 13.71 4.16 2.92
C PHE A 71 14.13 3.89 1.47
N TYR A 72 15.23 4.50 1.01
CA TYR A 72 15.72 4.31 -0.36
C TYR A 72 16.70 3.14 -0.50
N ASN A 73 17.45 2.78 0.54
CA ASN A 73 18.39 1.63 0.49
C ASN A 73 17.84 0.34 1.09
N ASN A 74 16.82 0.38 1.96
CA ASN A 74 16.22 -0.85 2.49
C ASN A 74 15.09 -1.36 1.58
N VAL A 75 15.11 -2.67 1.35
CA VAL A 75 14.31 -3.31 0.28
C VAL A 75 12.84 -3.44 0.67
N VAL A 76 12.51 -3.63 1.95
CA VAL A 76 11.14 -3.79 2.46
C VAL A 76 11.10 -3.48 3.97
N VAL A 77 10.10 -2.71 4.43
CA VAL A 77 9.75 -2.56 5.84
C VAL A 77 8.43 -3.29 6.10
N THR A 78 8.40 -4.15 7.10
CA THR A 78 7.18 -4.82 7.55
C THR A 78 6.83 -4.34 8.94
N GLU A 79 5.59 -3.93 9.12
CA GLU A 79 4.99 -3.59 10.41
C GLU A 79 3.69 -4.37 10.52
N ASP A 80 3.64 -5.34 11.43
CA ASP A 80 2.52 -6.28 11.55
C ASP A 80 2.20 -6.99 10.22
N ASP A 81 0.96 -6.90 9.76
CA ASP A 81 0.48 -7.42 8.47
C ASP A 81 0.63 -6.42 7.32
N MET A 82 1.20 -5.22 7.56
CA MET A 82 1.47 -4.22 6.54
C MET A 82 2.89 -4.35 5.99
N VAL A 83 3.00 -4.31 4.67
CA VAL A 83 4.29 -4.38 3.96
C VAL A 83 4.50 -3.11 3.14
N TYR A 84 5.60 -2.43 3.41
CA TYR A 84 6.06 -1.25 2.70
C TYR A 84 7.29 -1.65 1.88
N GLY A 85 7.12 -1.76 0.57
CA GLY A 85 8.20 -2.09 -0.34
C GLY A 85 9.21 -0.94 -0.49
N SER A 86 10.30 -1.23 -1.19
CA SER A 86 11.32 -0.26 -1.57
C SER A 86 10.73 0.91 -2.33
N PHE A 87 11.34 2.08 -2.16
CA PHE A 87 11.02 3.27 -2.93
C PHE A 87 12.04 3.46 -4.04
N ALA A 88 11.58 3.71 -5.27
CA ALA A 88 12.43 4.27 -6.32
C ALA A 88 12.38 5.81 -6.21
N ASP A 89 13.53 6.48 -6.34
CA ASP A 89 13.61 7.95 -6.21
C ASP A 89 12.91 8.71 -7.35
N GLY A 90 12.50 8.00 -8.41
CA GLY A 90 11.81 8.59 -9.55
C GLY A 90 12.65 9.61 -10.33
N SER A 91 13.97 9.63 -10.17
CA SER A 91 14.88 10.47 -10.96
C SER A 91 14.78 10.16 -12.46
N GLU A 92 14.48 8.91 -12.81
CA GLU A 92 14.20 8.50 -14.19
C GLU A 92 12.83 8.99 -14.71
N CYS A 93 11.93 9.40 -13.81
CA CYS A 93 10.58 9.83 -14.15
C CYS A 93 10.52 11.24 -14.76
N VAL A 94 11.51 12.09 -14.48
CA VAL A 94 11.56 13.47 -14.99
C VAL A 94 12.83 13.66 -15.82
N GLN A 95 12.70 13.39 -17.11
CA GLN A 95 13.74 13.70 -18.09
C GLN A 95 13.41 15.05 -18.71
N HIS A 96 14.31 16.03 -18.59
CA HIS A 96 14.17 17.36 -19.21
C HIS A 96 12.86 18.12 -18.82
N GLY A 97 12.35 17.90 -17.61
CA GLY A 97 11.13 18.56 -17.12
C GLY A 97 9.83 17.99 -17.66
N MET A 98 9.87 16.86 -18.38
CA MET A 98 8.69 16.11 -18.81
C MET A 98 8.58 14.79 -18.04
N VAL A 99 7.37 14.49 -17.57
CA VAL A 99 7.05 13.23 -16.89
C VAL A 99 6.78 12.16 -17.93
N ASP A 100 7.60 11.11 -17.96
CA ASP A 100 7.37 9.96 -18.83
C ASP A 100 6.29 9.06 -18.22
N THR A 101 5.02 9.30 -18.54
CA THR A 101 3.89 8.56 -17.97
C THR A 101 3.93 7.05 -18.22
N THR A 102 4.67 6.61 -19.25
CA THR A 102 4.89 5.20 -19.59
C THR A 102 5.93 4.53 -18.68
N LYS A 103 6.90 5.29 -18.16
CA LYS A 103 7.87 4.82 -17.16
C LYS A 103 7.50 5.20 -15.72
N CYS A 104 6.50 6.07 -15.54
CA CYS A 104 6.13 6.65 -14.26
C CYS A 104 4.92 6.03 -13.56
N ALA A 105 4.37 4.95 -14.10
CA ALA A 105 3.43 4.13 -13.35
C ALA A 105 4.19 3.28 -12.32
N VAL A 106 4.70 3.95 -11.29
CA VAL A 106 5.40 3.31 -10.17
C VAL A 106 4.45 3.14 -8.98
N ASN A 107 4.48 2.00 -8.31
CA ASN A 107 3.66 1.78 -7.11
C ASN A 107 4.27 2.39 -5.84
N TYR A 108 5.47 3.00 -5.93
CA TYR A 108 6.24 3.57 -4.81
C TYR A 108 6.34 2.63 -3.61
N GLY A 109 6.57 1.33 -3.87
CA GLY A 109 6.66 0.33 -2.80
C GLY A 109 5.32 -0.05 -2.17
N ALA A 110 4.18 0.44 -2.66
CA ALA A 110 2.88 0.01 -2.16
C ALA A 110 2.63 -1.46 -2.53
N THR A 111 2.37 -2.28 -1.51
CA THR A 111 2.01 -3.69 -1.65
C THR A 111 0.56 -3.91 -1.23
N HIS A 112 0.03 -5.11 -1.48
CA HIS A 112 -1.31 -5.59 -1.16
C HIS A 112 -2.41 -4.64 -1.62
N ILE A 113 -2.26 -4.09 -2.82
CA ILE A 113 -3.20 -3.14 -3.40
C ILE A 113 -4.43 -3.92 -3.87
N SER A 114 -5.56 -3.66 -3.24
CA SER A 114 -6.87 -4.22 -3.61
C SER A 114 -7.77 -3.10 -4.17
N VAL A 115 -8.82 -3.48 -4.89
CA VAL A 115 -9.82 -2.53 -5.41
C VAL A 115 -11.12 -2.74 -4.68
N TRP A 116 -11.64 -1.69 -4.07
CA TRP A 116 -12.88 -1.71 -3.31
C TRP A 116 -13.94 -0.86 -3.99
N SER A 117 -15.21 -1.23 -3.79
CA SER A 117 -16.33 -0.32 -4.00
C SER A 117 -16.50 0.58 -2.78
N MET A 118 -17.15 1.73 -2.96
CA MET A 118 -17.54 2.59 -1.84
C MET A 118 -18.54 1.87 -0.91
N SER A 119 -19.31 0.90 -1.42
CA SER A 119 -20.15 0.06 -0.56
C SER A 119 -19.31 -0.76 0.43
N ARG A 120 -18.22 -1.39 -0.02
CA ARG A 120 -17.29 -2.11 0.87
C ARG A 120 -16.65 -1.17 1.89
N ALA A 121 -16.25 0.02 1.48
CA ALA A 121 -15.73 1.03 2.41
C ALA A 121 -16.70 1.34 3.58
N LEU A 122 -18.01 1.26 3.33
CA LEU A 122 -19.04 1.52 4.33
C LEU A 122 -19.45 0.26 5.10
N ASP A 123 -19.24 -0.92 4.52
CA ASP A 123 -19.60 -2.22 5.09
C ASP A 123 -18.48 -3.26 4.85
N PRO A 124 -17.73 -3.64 5.89
CA PRO A 124 -16.62 -4.60 5.79
C PRO A 124 -17.05 -6.01 5.33
N THR A 125 -18.33 -6.35 5.44
CA THR A 125 -18.84 -7.68 5.10
C THR A 125 -18.93 -7.91 3.59
N LEU A 126 -18.92 -6.83 2.80
CA LEU A 126 -18.94 -6.90 1.34
C LEU A 126 -17.55 -7.23 0.81
N PRO A 127 -17.41 -8.16 -0.16
CA PRO A 127 -16.11 -8.58 -0.66
C PRO A 127 -15.40 -7.48 -1.45
N GLU A 128 -14.09 -7.64 -1.61
CA GLU A 128 -13.28 -6.83 -2.51
C GLU A 128 -13.74 -7.01 -3.96
N LEU A 129 -13.64 -5.95 -4.77
CA LEU A 129 -13.93 -6.04 -6.19
C LEU A 129 -12.79 -6.74 -6.93
N PHE A 130 -11.55 -6.45 -6.54
CA PHE A 130 -10.36 -7.18 -6.95
C PHE A 130 -9.50 -7.49 -5.73
N PRO A 131 -8.99 -8.73 -5.61
CA PRO A 131 -8.16 -9.16 -4.49
C PRO A 131 -6.82 -8.40 -4.47
N PRO A 132 -6.09 -8.43 -3.34
CA PRO A 132 -4.85 -7.69 -3.20
C PRO A 132 -3.78 -8.21 -4.16
N VAL A 133 -3.11 -7.29 -4.87
CA VAL A 133 -1.97 -7.58 -5.75
C VAL A 133 -0.76 -6.73 -5.36
N ASN A 134 0.43 -7.27 -5.62
CA ASN A 134 1.71 -6.57 -5.45
C ASN A 134 2.24 -6.23 -6.85
N PRO A 135 1.82 -5.11 -7.46
CA PRO A 135 2.35 -4.73 -8.75
C PRO A 135 3.86 -4.47 -8.66
N SER A 136 4.56 -4.60 -9.78
CA SER A 136 5.98 -4.24 -9.87
C SER A 136 6.18 -2.75 -9.57
N MET A 137 7.34 -2.39 -8.98
CA MET A 137 7.74 -1.00 -8.79
C MET A 137 7.82 -0.22 -10.09
N GLU A 138 8.22 -0.89 -11.15
CA GLU A 138 8.09 -0.38 -12.51
C GLU A 138 6.94 -1.12 -13.16
N TYR A 139 5.89 -0.41 -13.54
CA TYR A 139 4.89 -0.96 -14.44
C TYR A 139 5.55 -1.17 -15.80
N VAL A 140 6.05 -2.39 -16.03
CA VAL A 140 6.37 -2.87 -17.35
C VAL A 140 5.06 -3.36 -17.94
N GLU A 141 4.58 -2.71 -19.00
CA GLU A 141 3.46 -3.21 -19.76
C GLU A 141 3.80 -4.65 -20.18
N PRO A 142 2.97 -5.66 -19.84
CA PRO A 142 3.24 -7.03 -20.23
C PRO A 142 3.50 -7.03 -21.73
N SER A 143 4.57 -7.69 -22.20
CA SER A 143 4.84 -7.73 -23.64
C SER A 143 3.55 -8.16 -24.36
N ASN A 144 3.20 -7.45 -25.43
CA ASN A 144 2.03 -7.76 -26.25
C ASN A 144 2.11 -9.17 -26.90
N ASP A 145 3.18 -9.93 -26.63
CA ASP A 145 3.34 -11.32 -27.05
C ASP A 145 2.57 -12.32 -26.17
N GLY A 146 1.96 -11.84 -25.08
CA GLY A 146 1.15 -12.66 -24.17
C GLY A 146 1.99 -13.57 -23.25
N LEU A 147 1.33 -14.17 -22.25
CA LEU A 147 1.98 -15.16 -21.40
C LEU A 147 2.35 -16.40 -22.23
N THR A 148 3.58 -16.88 -22.10
CA THR A 148 3.96 -18.16 -22.72
C THR A 148 3.17 -19.31 -22.09
N LEU A 149 2.97 -20.40 -22.84
CA LEU A 149 2.23 -21.57 -22.35
C LEU A 149 2.82 -22.11 -21.03
N LEU A 150 4.15 -22.04 -20.85
CA LEU A 150 4.84 -22.46 -19.63
C LEU A 150 4.50 -21.55 -18.43
N GLN A 151 4.46 -20.23 -18.66
CA GLN A 151 4.04 -19.26 -17.65
C GLN A 151 2.55 -19.40 -17.30
N LEU A 152 1.69 -19.79 -18.25
CA LEU A 152 0.27 -20.07 -17.99
C LEU A 152 0.04 -21.33 -17.15
N ILE A 153 0.95 -22.30 -17.22
CA ILE A 153 0.85 -23.56 -16.45
C ILE A 153 1.77 -23.62 -15.22
N GLY A 154 2.48 -22.52 -14.92
CA GLY A 154 3.33 -22.40 -13.72
C GLY A 154 4.56 -23.31 -13.73
N VAL A 155 5.16 -23.54 -14.89
CA VAL A 155 6.41 -24.33 -15.08
C VAL A 155 7.56 -23.42 -15.46
#